data_AF-A0A7Y5ZDT1-F1
#
_entry.id   AF-A0A7Y5ZDT1-F1
#
_cell.length_a   1.000
_cell.length_b   1.000
_cell.length_c   1.000
_cell.angle_alpha   90.00
_cell.angle_beta   90.00
_cell.angle_gamma   90.00
#
_symmetry.space_group_name_H-M   'P 1'
#
loop_
_entity.id
_entity.type
_entity.pdbx_description
1 polymer ?
#
loop_
_entity_poly.entity_id
_entity_poly.type
_entity_poly.pdbx_seq_one_letter_code
_entity_poly.pdbx_strand_id
1 'polypeptide(L)'
;MSAHLRSVAMTGVAGLALMLSACTSGPPPTPSTVTVTATVTAEPASPPAITDQVLENLTAPPMCQRQSGRLVDGKLPGIPAGDGETGLAMNADKKYVWAQSTDPQASPSLVVAFSCNAGGVEWPNVLGFFGVHGDLLGSYDLGDIDRLEHSKVSSIDYRGGLFHVEWAAYEGAGSGTCVETEPDLESADFYVADGKPAYTELHLACERGD
;
A
#
# COMPACT_ATOMS: atom_id res chain seq x y z
N MET A 1 -36.96 22.61 4.77
CA MET A 1 -36.34 23.89 4.34
C MET A 1 -35.47 23.61 3.13
N SER A 2 -35.45 24.57 2.22
CA SER A 2 -35.14 24.46 0.78
C SER A 2 -33.84 23.75 0.39
N ALA A 3 -33.95 23.03 -0.73
CA ALA A 3 -32.87 22.50 -1.55
C ALA A 3 -32.03 23.63 -2.20
N HIS A 4 -30.74 23.37 -2.42
CA HIS A 4 -29.98 24.00 -3.50
C HIS A 4 -28.93 23.03 -4.07
N LEU A 5 -29.30 22.38 -5.18
CA LEU A 5 -28.34 21.91 -6.19
C LEU A 5 -27.67 23.13 -6.83
N ARG A 6 -26.36 23.06 -7.06
CA ARG A 6 -25.68 23.86 -8.09
C ARG A 6 -24.76 22.95 -8.90
N SER A 7 -25.24 22.55 -10.07
CA SER A 7 -24.41 22.12 -11.18
C SER A 7 -23.52 23.27 -11.64
N VAL A 8 -22.24 22.98 -11.84
CA VAL A 8 -21.36 23.82 -12.66
C VAL A 8 -20.84 22.95 -13.79
N ALA A 9 -21.41 23.16 -14.98
CA ALA A 9 -20.82 22.71 -16.23
C ALA A 9 -19.76 23.74 -16.64
N MET A 10 -18.51 23.31 -16.84
CA MET A 10 -17.49 24.12 -17.49
C MET A 10 -17.15 23.51 -18.84
N THR A 11 -17.51 24.28 -19.87
CA THR A 11 -17.29 24.03 -21.28
C THR A 11 -16.08 24.84 -21.74
N GLY A 12 -15.27 24.28 -22.63
CA GLY A 12 -14.42 25.03 -23.56
C GLY A 12 -12.91 25.01 -23.22
N VAL A 13 -11.98 25.12 -24.17
CA VAL A 13 -12.04 25.40 -25.61
C VAL A 13 -10.79 24.76 -26.24
N ALA A 14 -10.94 24.08 -27.37
CA ALA A 14 -9.83 23.58 -28.18
C ALA A 14 -9.20 24.75 -28.97
N GLY A 15 -7.93 25.06 -28.69
CA GLY A 15 -7.12 26.01 -29.44
C GLY A 15 -6.13 25.28 -30.35
N LEU A 16 -6.40 25.27 -31.65
CA LEU A 16 -5.53 24.75 -32.71
C LEU A 16 -4.61 25.89 -33.19
N ALA A 17 -3.30 25.81 -32.91
CA ALA A 17 -2.31 26.75 -33.40
C ALA A 17 -1.46 26.12 -34.52
N LEU A 18 -1.66 26.60 -35.75
CA LEU A 18 -0.77 26.37 -36.89
C LEU A 18 0.49 27.24 -36.74
N MET A 19 1.67 26.63 -36.75
CA MET A 19 2.94 27.35 -36.87
C MET A 19 3.63 26.98 -38.18
N LEU A 20 3.97 28.00 -38.95
CA LEU A 20 4.58 27.93 -40.27
C LEU A 20 6.04 27.46 -40.18
N SER A 21 6.39 26.49 -41.02
CA SER A 21 7.77 26.03 -41.24
C SER A 21 8.57 27.04 -42.06
N ALA A 22 9.66 27.54 -41.50
CA ALA A 22 10.70 28.28 -42.22
C ALA A 22 11.84 27.32 -42.59
N CYS A 23 12.07 27.11 -43.88
CA CYS A 23 13.21 26.33 -44.38
C CYS A 23 14.46 27.21 -44.46
N THR A 24 15.32 27.16 -43.44
CA THR A 24 16.68 27.70 -43.50
C THR A 24 17.64 26.59 -43.92
N SER A 25 18.17 26.67 -45.14
CA SER A 25 19.20 25.78 -45.67
C SER A 25 20.58 26.19 -45.11
N GLY A 26 21.06 25.47 -44.10
CA GLY A 26 22.39 25.61 -43.53
C GLY A 26 23.47 24.79 -44.27
N PRO A 27 24.77 25.11 -44.07
CA PRO A 27 25.89 24.47 -44.75
C PRO A 27 26.06 22.99 -44.38
N PRO A 28 26.68 22.17 -45.26
CA PRO A 28 26.83 20.73 -45.04
C PRO A 28 27.71 20.43 -43.81
N PRO A 29 27.28 19.50 -42.93
CA PRO A 29 28.05 19.13 -41.75
C PRO A 29 29.28 18.30 -42.11
N THR A 30 30.39 18.59 -41.43
CA THR A 30 31.64 17.82 -41.42
C THR A 30 31.37 16.38 -40.96
N PRO A 31 31.99 15.34 -41.55
CA PRO A 31 31.79 13.96 -41.12
C PRO A 31 32.32 13.75 -39.70
N SER A 32 31.41 13.62 -38.73
CA SER A 32 31.74 13.18 -37.38
C SER A 32 31.83 11.66 -37.37
N THR A 33 32.97 11.13 -36.92
CA THR A 33 33.17 9.71 -36.64
C THR A 33 32.17 9.28 -35.57
N VAL A 34 31.14 8.52 -35.96
CA VAL A 34 30.12 8.00 -35.05
C VAL A 34 30.69 6.76 -34.37
N THR A 35 31.15 6.92 -33.14
CA THR A 35 31.41 5.79 -32.24
C THR A 35 30.05 5.24 -31.81
N VAL A 36 29.66 4.09 -32.37
CA VAL A 36 28.46 3.37 -31.95
C VAL A 36 28.78 2.66 -30.63
N THR A 37 28.48 3.33 -29.52
CA THR A 37 28.46 2.69 -28.20
C THR A 37 27.23 1.80 -28.15
N ALA A 38 27.41 0.49 -28.27
CA ALA A 38 26.35 -0.47 -28.04
C ALA A 38 25.92 -0.42 -26.57
N THR A 39 24.76 0.16 -26.31
CA THR A 39 24.11 0.11 -24.99
C THR A 39 23.59 -1.30 -24.79
N VAL A 40 24.32 -2.12 -24.04
CA VAL A 40 23.80 -3.41 -23.55
C VAL A 40 22.64 -3.07 -22.61
N THR A 41 21.42 -3.25 -23.10
CA THR A 41 20.22 -3.18 -22.28
C THR A 41 20.21 -4.44 -21.43
N ALA A 42 20.69 -4.33 -20.19
CA ALA A 42 20.62 -5.43 -19.24
C ALA A 42 19.14 -5.79 -19.03
N GLU A 43 18.83 -7.08 -19.16
CA GLU A 43 17.53 -7.62 -18.77
C GLU A 43 17.26 -7.24 -17.31
N PRO A 44 16.08 -6.72 -16.96
CA PRO A 44 15.78 -6.35 -15.59
C PRO A 44 15.90 -7.58 -14.71
N ALA A 45 16.84 -7.53 -13.75
CA ALA A 45 17.03 -8.59 -12.78
C ALA A 45 15.72 -8.84 -12.03
N SER A 46 15.41 -10.12 -11.75
CA SER A 46 14.30 -10.48 -10.88
C SER A 46 14.38 -9.75 -9.54
N PRO A 47 13.24 -9.44 -8.88
CA PRO A 47 13.25 -8.84 -7.56
C PRO A 47 14.13 -9.66 -6.60
N PRO A 48 14.89 -9.01 -5.70
CA PRO A 48 15.62 -9.74 -4.68
C PRO A 48 14.64 -10.57 -3.84
N ALA A 49 15.05 -11.79 -3.49
CA ALA A 49 14.25 -12.67 -2.66
C ALA A 49 14.05 -12.05 -1.27
N ILE A 50 12.80 -12.02 -0.80
CA ILE A 50 12.46 -11.55 0.55
C ILE A 50 12.66 -12.69 1.53
N THR A 51 13.40 -12.42 2.60
CA THR A 51 13.64 -13.35 3.72
C THR A 51 13.03 -12.79 5.00
N ASP A 52 12.81 -13.64 5.99
CA ASP A 52 12.34 -13.21 7.31
C ASP A 52 13.28 -12.14 7.92
N GLN A 53 14.59 -12.31 7.77
CA GLN A 53 15.57 -11.31 8.21
C GLN A 53 15.37 -9.94 7.57
N VAL A 54 14.96 -9.88 6.30
CA VAL A 54 14.64 -8.59 5.64
C VAL A 54 13.39 -7.99 6.27
N LEU A 55 12.33 -8.77 6.43
CA LEU A 55 11.06 -8.33 7.02
C LEU A 55 11.24 -7.82 8.45
N GLU A 56 11.98 -8.57 9.26
CA GLU A 56 12.26 -8.29 10.68
C GLU A 56 13.07 -7.00 10.91
N ASN A 57 13.59 -6.42 9.83
CA ASN A 57 14.41 -5.22 9.80
C ASN A 57 13.77 -4.08 9.00
N LEU A 58 12.51 -4.21 8.56
CA LEU A 58 11.79 -3.15 7.87
C LEU A 58 11.51 -1.95 8.78
N THR A 59 11.19 -0.82 8.17
CA THR A 59 10.63 0.33 8.88
C THR A 59 9.14 0.11 9.11
N ALA A 60 8.72 -0.04 10.35
CA ALA A 60 7.30 -0.05 10.70
C ALA A 60 6.68 1.33 10.44
N PRO A 61 5.44 1.37 9.91
CA PRO A 61 4.70 2.62 9.78
C PRO A 61 4.31 3.18 11.15
N PRO A 62 3.92 4.47 11.24
CA PRO A 62 3.33 5.01 12.46
C PRO A 62 1.98 4.34 12.71
N MET A 63 1.76 3.82 13.92
CA MET A 63 0.51 3.17 14.32
C MET A 63 0.35 3.18 15.84
N CYS A 64 -0.87 3.05 16.36
CA CYS A 64 -1.16 3.08 17.80
C CYS A 64 -0.53 4.26 18.56
N GLN A 65 -0.57 5.46 17.96
CA GLN A 65 0.03 6.66 18.54
C GLN A 65 1.56 6.57 18.74
N ARG A 66 2.23 5.61 18.09
CA ARG A 66 3.69 5.46 18.05
C ARG A 66 4.22 5.97 16.72
N GLN A 67 5.43 6.50 16.75
CA GLN A 67 6.13 6.95 15.55
C GLN A 67 6.61 5.76 14.74
N SER A 68 6.83 6.00 13.44
CA SER A 68 7.53 5.07 12.56
C SER A 68 8.94 4.78 13.10
N GLY A 69 9.44 3.56 12.86
CA GLY A 69 10.78 3.17 13.28
C GLY A 69 11.22 1.82 12.73
N ARG A 70 12.52 1.58 12.73
CA ARG A 70 13.10 0.32 12.26
C ARG A 70 12.81 -0.80 13.27
N LEU A 71 12.31 -1.91 12.74
CA LEU A 71 12.13 -3.15 13.50
C LEU A 71 13.50 -3.76 13.86
N VAL A 72 13.50 -4.48 14.98
CA VAL A 72 14.57 -5.38 15.40
C VAL A 72 13.89 -6.70 15.75
N ASP A 73 14.29 -7.78 15.08
CA ASP A 73 13.69 -9.11 15.23
C ASP A 73 12.15 -9.08 15.07
N GLY A 74 11.66 -8.27 14.12
CA GLY A 74 10.24 -8.17 13.79
C GLY A 74 9.42 -7.27 14.71
N LYS A 75 10.05 -6.60 15.68
CA LYS A 75 9.38 -5.78 16.71
C LYS A 75 9.96 -4.38 16.77
N LEU A 76 9.13 -3.39 17.07
CA LEU A 76 9.57 -2.01 17.26
C LEU A 76 10.22 -1.90 18.66
N PRO A 77 11.52 -1.55 18.76
CA PRO A 77 12.20 -1.51 20.04
C PRO A 77 11.78 -0.30 20.89
N GLY A 78 12.07 -0.37 22.20
CA GLY A 78 11.90 0.76 23.12
C GLY A 78 10.48 0.94 23.69
N ILE A 79 9.57 -0.01 23.45
CA ILE A 79 8.23 -0.02 24.04
C ILE A 79 8.29 -0.75 25.40
N PRO A 80 7.90 -0.10 26.51
CA PRO A 80 7.81 -0.76 27.81
C PRO A 80 6.79 -1.91 27.79
N ALA A 81 7.06 -2.99 28.53
CA ALA A 81 6.22 -4.20 28.51
C ALA A 81 4.74 -3.94 28.87
N GLY A 82 4.46 -2.94 29.72
CA GLY A 82 3.09 -2.56 30.10
C GLY A 82 2.35 -1.74 29.04
N ASP A 83 3.08 -1.18 28.07
CA ASP A 83 2.51 -0.29 27.06
C ASP A 83 2.09 -1.06 25.80
N GLY A 84 2.40 -2.36 25.72
CA GLY A 84 2.05 -3.25 24.60
C GLY A 84 3.22 -3.50 23.64
N GLU A 85 2.92 -3.72 22.36
CA GLU A 85 3.89 -4.12 21.33
C GLU A 85 3.49 -3.59 19.94
N THR A 86 4.47 -3.33 19.07
CA THR A 86 4.26 -3.10 17.63
C THR A 86 5.22 -3.98 16.88
N GLY A 87 4.77 -4.66 15.83
CA GLY A 87 5.62 -5.53 15.04
C GLY A 87 4.95 -6.07 13.79
N LEU A 88 5.59 -7.04 13.17
CA LEU A 88 5.03 -7.75 12.02
C LEU A 88 3.81 -8.57 12.46
N ALA A 89 2.72 -8.48 11.69
CA ALA A 89 1.56 -9.32 11.90
C ALA A 89 1.89 -10.77 11.52
N MET A 90 1.30 -11.70 12.26
CA MET A 90 1.41 -13.14 11.99
C MET A 90 0.03 -13.76 11.83
N ASN A 91 -0.09 -14.70 10.89
CA ASN A 91 -1.30 -15.50 10.72
C ASN A 91 -1.42 -16.61 11.78
N ALA A 92 -2.46 -17.44 11.67
CA ALA A 92 -2.70 -18.57 12.58
C ALA A 92 -1.52 -19.56 12.64
N ASP A 93 -0.79 -19.72 11.53
CA ASP A 93 0.37 -20.60 11.39
C ASP A 93 1.69 -19.99 11.89
N LYS A 94 1.62 -18.81 12.54
CA LYS A 94 2.79 -18.07 13.05
C LYS A 94 3.78 -17.65 11.95
N LYS A 95 3.28 -17.39 10.74
CA LYS A 95 4.06 -16.83 9.64
C LYS A 95 3.75 -15.35 9.47
N TYR A 96 4.76 -14.57 9.11
CA TYR A 96 4.57 -13.17 8.73
C TYR A 96 3.63 -13.06 7.53
N VAL A 97 2.75 -12.05 7.57
CA VAL A 97 1.76 -11.82 6.53
C VAL A 97 2.25 -10.72 5.59
N TRP A 98 2.62 -11.11 4.37
CA TRP A 98 3.17 -10.22 3.35
C TRP A 98 3.03 -10.84 1.95
N ALA A 99 3.17 -10.01 0.91
CA ALA A 99 3.36 -10.47 -0.46
C ALA A 99 4.34 -9.56 -1.21
N GLN A 100 5.05 -10.14 -2.18
CA GLN A 100 5.93 -9.43 -3.09
C GLN A 100 5.35 -9.45 -4.51
N SER A 101 5.51 -8.33 -5.21
CA SER A 101 5.17 -8.23 -6.63
C SER A 101 6.07 -9.14 -7.48
N THR A 102 5.47 -9.76 -8.49
CA THR A 102 6.21 -10.50 -9.52
C THR A 102 6.80 -9.58 -10.60
N ASP A 103 6.43 -8.29 -10.61
CA ASP A 103 6.97 -7.29 -11.53
C ASP A 103 8.18 -6.58 -10.87
N PRO A 104 9.40 -6.70 -11.45
CA PRO A 104 10.60 -6.06 -10.93
C PRO A 104 10.57 -4.53 -10.93
N GLN A 105 9.60 -3.91 -11.62
CA GLN A 105 9.43 -2.47 -11.69
C GLN A 105 8.20 -1.98 -10.91
N ALA A 106 7.47 -2.87 -10.22
CA ALA A 106 6.29 -2.48 -9.47
C ALA A 106 6.65 -1.56 -8.29
N SER A 107 5.78 -0.57 -8.08
CA SER A 107 5.78 0.30 -6.91
C SER A 107 4.33 0.36 -6.41
N PRO A 108 4.00 -0.29 -5.28
CA PRO A 108 4.90 -0.96 -4.35
C PRO A 108 5.37 -2.32 -4.86
N SER A 109 6.56 -2.76 -4.43
CA SER A 109 7.07 -4.10 -4.73
C SER A 109 6.78 -5.12 -3.62
N LEU A 110 6.44 -4.64 -2.42
CA LEU A 110 6.20 -5.46 -1.23
C LEU A 110 5.11 -4.81 -0.38
N VAL A 111 4.17 -5.62 0.12
CA VAL A 111 3.18 -5.20 1.11
C VAL A 111 3.28 -6.12 2.32
N VAL A 112 3.30 -5.54 3.51
CA VAL A 112 3.47 -6.24 4.79
C VAL A 112 2.43 -5.77 5.78
N ALA A 113 1.78 -6.69 6.48
CA ALA A 113 0.88 -6.35 7.57
C ALA A 113 1.66 -6.17 8.88
N PHE A 114 1.30 -5.14 9.64
CA PHE A 114 1.81 -4.83 10.96
C PHE A 114 0.70 -4.97 11.98
N SER A 115 1.02 -5.55 13.13
CA SER A 115 0.13 -5.65 14.27
C SER A 115 0.58 -4.69 15.36
N CYS A 116 -0.39 -4.26 16.15
CA CYS A 116 -0.10 -3.43 17.30
C CYS A 116 -1.05 -3.74 18.45
N ASN A 117 -0.45 -3.81 19.63
CA ASN A 117 -1.11 -3.80 20.91
C ASN A 117 -0.68 -2.55 21.68
N ALA A 118 -1.64 -1.78 22.18
CA ALA A 118 -1.41 -0.63 23.05
C ALA A 118 -2.09 -0.87 24.40
N GLY A 119 -1.29 -1.12 25.44
CA GLY A 119 -1.79 -1.32 26.81
C GLY A 119 -2.76 -2.49 26.96
N GLY A 120 -2.60 -3.56 26.17
CA GLY A 120 -3.49 -4.73 26.18
C GLY A 120 -4.62 -4.68 25.16
N VAL A 121 -4.83 -3.57 24.46
CA VAL A 121 -5.83 -3.45 23.38
C VAL A 121 -5.17 -3.77 22.05
N GLU A 122 -5.66 -4.78 21.34
CA GLU A 122 -5.26 -5.06 19.95
C GLU A 122 -5.92 -4.02 19.03
N TRP A 123 -5.12 -3.31 18.25
CA TRP A 123 -5.64 -2.32 17.30
C TRP A 123 -5.75 -2.95 15.91
N PRO A 124 -6.52 -2.34 14.99
CA PRO A 124 -6.51 -2.73 13.59
C PRO A 124 -5.09 -2.85 13.04
N ASN A 125 -4.87 -3.89 12.23
CA ASN A 125 -3.62 -4.05 11.53
C ASN A 125 -3.42 -2.91 10.53
N VAL A 126 -2.15 -2.54 10.33
CA VAL A 126 -1.74 -1.51 9.37
C VAL A 126 -0.95 -2.18 8.26
N LEU A 127 -1.30 -1.87 7.01
CA LEU A 127 -0.53 -2.31 5.85
C LEU A 127 0.60 -1.31 5.59
N GLY A 128 1.83 -1.81 5.49
CA GLY A 128 2.99 -1.04 5.01
C GLY A 128 3.30 -1.39 3.55
N PHE A 129 3.48 -0.37 2.72
CA PHE A 129 3.77 -0.50 1.29
C PHE A 129 5.21 -0.10 1.04
N PHE A 130 6.01 -1.00 0.47
CA PHE A 130 7.45 -0.82 0.32
C PHE A 130 7.89 -0.84 -1.14
N GLY A 131 8.89 0.00 -1.45
CA GLY A 131 9.61 -0.02 -2.72
C GLY A 131 10.61 -1.18 -2.79
N VAL A 132 11.21 -1.35 -3.97
CA VAL A 132 12.13 -2.47 -4.29
C VAL A 132 13.39 -2.49 -3.41
N HIS A 133 13.69 -1.38 -2.73
CA HIS A 133 14.83 -1.26 -1.82
C HIS A 133 14.42 -1.36 -0.34
N GLY A 134 13.17 -1.70 -0.04
CA GLY A 134 12.65 -1.79 1.34
C GLY A 134 12.34 -0.43 1.97
N ASP A 135 12.27 0.63 1.16
CA ASP A 135 11.81 1.95 1.56
C ASP A 135 10.29 1.97 1.77
N LEU A 136 9.83 2.52 2.89
CA LEU A 136 8.40 2.65 3.19
C LEU A 136 7.81 3.79 2.34
N LEU A 137 6.97 3.45 1.37
CA LEU A 137 6.29 4.39 0.48
C LEU A 137 5.07 5.02 1.14
N GLY A 138 4.39 4.24 1.99
CA GLY A 138 3.21 4.68 2.72
C GLY A 138 2.60 3.54 3.53
N SER A 139 1.52 3.86 4.23
CA SER A 139 0.76 2.88 5.01
C SER A 139 -0.74 3.12 4.92
N TYR A 140 -1.51 2.09 5.24
CA TYR A 140 -2.96 2.15 5.31
C TYR A 140 -3.45 1.46 6.58
N ASP A 141 -4.22 2.16 7.41
CA ASP A 141 -4.84 1.62 8.62
C ASP A 141 -6.18 0.97 8.25
N LEU A 142 -6.34 -0.33 8.51
CA LEU A 142 -7.58 -1.02 8.15
C LEU A 142 -8.80 -0.53 8.96
N GLY A 143 -8.56 0.04 10.14
CA GLY A 143 -9.62 0.68 10.93
C GLY A 143 -10.25 1.89 10.24
N ASP A 144 -9.57 2.50 9.25
CA ASP A 144 -10.15 3.57 8.43
C ASP A 144 -11.15 3.04 7.38
N ILE A 145 -11.11 1.75 7.06
CA ILE A 145 -12.00 1.09 6.09
C ILE A 145 -13.24 0.54 6.78
N ASP A 146 -13.06 -0.41 7.69
CA ASP A 146 -14.15 -1.13 8.34
C ASP A 146 -14.78 -0.31 9.49
N ARG A 147 -14.03 0.64 10.06
CA ARG A 147 -14.41 1.45 11.23
C ARG A 147 -14.78 0.59 12.44
N LEU A 148 -14.18 -0.59 12.55
CA LEU A 148 -14.35 -1.51 13.66
C LEU A 148 -13.18 -1.40 14.64
N GLU A 149 -13.39 -1.84 15.89
CA GLU A 149 -12.37 -1.80 16.94
C GLU A 149 -11.13 -2.66 16.62
N HIS A 150 -11.31 -3.74 15.85
CA HIS A 150 -10.26 -4.71 15.56
C HIS A 150 -10.29 -5.19 14.11
N SER A 151 -9.10 -5.29 13.51
CA SER A 151 -8.90 -5.85 12.17
C SER A 151 -7.63 -6.67 12.14
N LYS A 152 -7.70 -7.91 11.66
CA LYS A 152 -6.58 -8.85 11.62
C LYS A 152 -6.40 -9.44 10.23
N VAL A 153 -5.28 -9.11 9.60
CA VAL A 153 -4.96 -9.60 8.26
C VAL A 153 -4.66 -11.10 8.31
N SER A 154 -5.34 -11.87 7.48
CA SER A 154 -5.16 -13.32 7.34
C SER A 154 -4.23 -13.65 6.18
N SER A 155 -4.36 -12.93 5.05
CA SER A 155 -3.61 -13.17 3.82
C SER A 155 -3.31 -11.87 3.07
N ILE A 156 -2.20 -11.87 2.34
CA ILE A 156 -1.87 -10.88 1.31
C ILE A 156 -1.35 -11.68 0.12
N ASP A 157 -1.88 -11.42 -1.07
CA ASP A 157 -1.46 -12.06 -2.32
C ASP A 157 -1.29 -11.01 -3.42
N TYR A 158 -0.24 -11.17 -4.23
CA TYR A 158 -0.06 -10.33 -5.42
C TYR A 158 -0.71 -10.99 -6.64
N ARG A 159 -1.72 -10.36 -7.24
CA ARG A 159 -2.40 -10.86 -8.43
C ARG A 159 -2.91 -9.72 -9.30
N GLY A 160 -2.78 -9.87 -10.62
CA GLY A 160 -3.30 -8.89 -11.58
C GLY A 160 -2.70 -7.48 -11.46
N GLY A 161 -1.51 -7.33 -10.86
CA GLY A 161 -0.89 -6.02 -10.63
C GLY A 161 -1.25 -5.36 -9.29
N LEU A 162 -2.07 -6.02 -8.47
CA LEU A 162 -2.60 -5.50 -7.21
C LEU A 162 -2.27 -6.44 -6.05
N PHE A 163 -2.28 -5.89 -4.84
CA PHE A 163 -2.15 -6.65 -3.62
C PHE A 163 -3.54 -6.92 -3.05
N HIS A 164 -4.03 -8.13 -3.24
CA HIS A 164 -5.25 -8.56 -2.59
C HIS A 164 -4.98 -8.84 -1.12
N VAL A 165 -5.81 -8.28 -0.24
CA VAL A 165 -5.68 -8.43 1.20
C VAL A 165 -7.00 -8.96 1.74
N GLU A 166 -6.93 -10.00 2.57
CA GLU A 166 -8.08 -10.50 3.33
C GLU A 166 -7.83 -10.26 4.82
N TRP A 167 -8.86 -9.82 5.53
CA TRP A 167 -8.80 -9.62 6.97
C TRP A 167 -10.11 -9.98 7.66
N ALA A 168 -9.98 -10.31 8.94
CA ALA A 168 -11.10 -10.48 9.85
C ALA A 168 -11.31 -9.17 10.61
N ALA A 169 -12.50 -8.59 10.56
CA ALA A 169 -12.85 -7.41 11.33
C ALA A 169 -13.93 -7.74 12.37
N TYR A 170 -13.86 -7.15 13.57
CA TYR A 170 -14.80 -7.43 14.66
C TYR A 170 -14.85 -6.32 15.72
N GLU A 171 -15.97 -6.23 16.44
CA GLU A 171 -16.14 -5.39 17.63
C GLU A 171 -15.86 -6.22 18.89
N GLY A 172 -15.09 -5.68 19.84
CA GLY A 172 -14.71 -6.43 21.05
C GLY A 172 -15.88 -6.66 22.02
N ALA A 173 -16.84 -5.73 22.07
CA ALA A 173 -17.96 -5.77 23.02
C ALA A 173 -19.31 -5.21 22.49
N GLY A 174 -19.41 -4.86 21.21
CA GLY A 174 -20.55 -4.13 20.64
C GLY A 174 -21.64 -5.02 20.06
N SER A 175 -22.90 -4.78 20.42
CA SER A 175 -24.07 -5.23 19.64
C SER A 175 -24.30 -4.27 18.46
N GLY A 176 -23.59 -4.46 17.36
CA GLY A 176 -23.82 -3.79 16.07
C GLY A 176 -24.73 -4.59 15.13
N THR A 177 -25.11 -4.04 13.98
CA THR A 177 -25.84 -4.78 12.93
C THR A 177 -24.99 -5.84 12.20
N CYS A 178 -23.69 -5.92 12.54
CA CYS A 178 -22.69 -6.85 11.99
C CYS A 178 -22.15 -7.84 13.05
N VAL A 179 -22.83 -8.02 14.20
CA VAL A 179 -22.48 -9.13 15.12
C VAL A 179 -23.20 -10.39 14.68
N GLU A 180 -22.62 -11.09 13.72
CA GLU A 180 -22.67 -12.54 13.82
C GLU A 180 -21.55 -12.99 14.76
N THR A 181 -21.71 -14.13 15.41
CA THR A 181 -20.77 -14.66 16.42
C THR A 181 -19.40 -15.05 15.84
N GLU A 182 -19.14 -14.76 14.57
CA GLU A 182 -17.92 -15.03 13.83
C GLU A 182 -17.36 -13.73 13.24
N PRO A 183 -16.04 -13.57 13.14
CA PRO A 183 -15.44 -12.38 12.56
C PRO A 183 -15.86 -12.20 11.09
N ASP A 184 -16.21 -10.96 10.72
CA ASP A 184 -16.54 -10.59 9.35
C ASP A 184 -15.29 -10.69 8.48
N LEU A 185 -15.40 -11.43 7.38
CA LEU A 185 -14.30 -11.60 6.42
C LEU A 185 -14.38 -10.53 5.34
N GLU A 186 -13.42 -9.62 5.40
CA GLU A 186 -13.28 -8.47 4.53
C GLU A 186 -12.17 -8.68 3.52
N SER A 187 -12.27 -8.04 2.35
CA SER A 187 -11.18 -8.02 1.39
C SER A 187 -11.16 -6.78 0.51
N ALA A 188 -9.98 -6.44 -0.03
CA ALA A 188 -9.81 -5.37 -1.00
C ALA A 188 -8.51 -5.55 -1.80
N ASP A 189 -8.44 -4.91 -2.96
CA ASP A 189 -7.25 -4.87 -3.79
C ASP A 189 -6.52 -3.53 -3.63
N PHE A 190 -5.32 -3.56 -3.06
CA PHE A 190 -4.52 -2.38 -2.75
C PHE A 190 -3.46 -2.09 -3.81
N TYR A 191 -3.18 -0.80 -3.98
CA TYR A 191 -2.15 -0.24 -4.85
C TYR A 191 -1.62 1.09 -4.29
N VAL A 192 -0.58 1.65 -4.90
CA VAL A 192 -0.10 3.01 -4.60
C VAL A 192 -0.35 3.90 -5.82
N ALA A 193 -1.03 5.02 -5.61
CA ALA A 193 -1.23 6.06 -6.61
C ALA A 193 -0.80 7.42 -6.03
N ASP A 194 -0.06 8.20 -6.81
CA ASP A 194 0.45 9.52 -6.41
C ASP A 194 1.19 9.51 -5.06
N GLY A 195 1.94 8.43 -4.79
CA GLY A 195 2.69 8.25 -3.54
C GLY A 195 1.82 7.97 -2.31
N LYS A 196 0.54 7.59 -2.50
CA LYS A 196 -0.37 7.24 -1.43
C LYS A 196 -0.99 5.86 -1.67
N PRO A 197 -1.06 4.99 -0.64
CA PRO A 197 -1.82 3.76 -0.75
C PRO A 197 -3.31 4.05 -0.96
N ALA A 198 -3.93 3.27 -1.83
CA ALA A 198 -5.34 3.30 -2.18
C ALA A 198 -5.84 1.86 -2.40
N TYR A 199 -7.15 1.68 -2.51
CA TYR A 199 -7.75 0.38 -2.76
C TYR A 199 -8.92 0.44 -3.76
N THR A 200 -9.26 -0.71 -4.30
CA THR A 200 -10.43 -0.98 -5.15
C THR A 200 -11.03 -2.33 -4.75
N GLU A 201 -12.19 -2.68 -5.33
CA GLU A 201 -12.85 -3.98 -5.14
C GLU A 201 -13.06 -4.32 -3.65
N LEU A 202 -13.42 -3.31 -2.86
CA LEU A 202 -13.71 -3.49 -1.45
C LEU A 202 -14.96 -4.37 -1.29
N HIS A 203 -14.77 -5.52 -0.66
CA HIS A 203 -15.84 -6.39 -0.23
C HIS A 203 -15.92 -6.33 1.29
N LEU A 204 -17.03 -5.78 1.78
CA LEU A 204 -17.40 -5.81 3.18
C LEU A 204 -18.45 -6.92 3.39
N ALA A 205 -18.25 -7.83 4.34
CA ALA A 205 -19.19 -8.87 4.71
C ALA A 205 -20.53 -8.26 5.15
N CYS A 206 -20.47 -7.07 5.74
CA CYS A 206 -21.65 -6.29 6.12
C CYS A 206 -21.58 -4.86 5.56
N GLU A 207 -22.40 -4.56 4.55
CA GLU A 207 -22.71 -3.17 4.21
C GLU A 207 -23.58 -2.59 5.34
N ARG A 208 -23.05 -1.66 6.13
CA ARG A 208 -23.88 -0.89 7.08
C ARG A 208 -24.96 -0.17 6.27
N GLY A 209 -26.22 -0.57 6.45
CA GLY A 209 -27.35 0.15 5.87
C GLY A 209 -27.31 1.63 6.25
N ASP A 210 -27.45 2.48 5.24
CA ASP A 210 -27.43 3.95 5.30
C ASP A 210 -28.37 4.56 6.37
#